data_AF-A0A7X8VDL3-F1
#
_entry.id   AF-A0A7X8VDL3-F1
#
_cell.length_a   1.000
_cell.length_b   1.000
_cell.length_c   1.000
_cell.angle_alpha   90.00
_cell.angle_beta   90.00
_cell.angle_gamma   90.00
#
_symmetry.space_group_name_H-M   'P 1'
#
loop_
_entity.id
_entity.type
_entity.pdbx_description
1 polymer ?
#
loop_
_entity_poly.entity_id
_entity_poly.type
_entity_poly.pdbx_seq_one_letter_code
_entity_poly.pdbx_strand_id
1 'polypeptide(L)'
;MKTKKKKTIEVLDIMIQHADKGPSGFWVDDYEGCGNPKIFPEFEEGLKRGRLVQKEHYLCPWNTAVMYGNGRGNIHTGCYHSCSIEKAKYLSADMLKSILKRFKDSMSSGKYDDKDNITPLLTASEIEYIEDQEKKEKRLEEERYKAERAERIKRAAKLIQKYPEHKELFASCYGEKVLVQTYDGNIDFNPNGYADVVGAEKFTYDDYIDVQIRSFHKTRGWFATCFYNIPLSFKGTIERKTKDNICFERIFVEGMYPDGLCFDGKEEHVWMSLKGFEEYEIGDSVSFFADVYRYVKTSNGKQIDYSLREPRKIEKIENYKLPTDKELAEQAVNDIICETCYLGEQCNRISCLRPKKELGQLKREMTKMVMGGKKK
;
A
#
# COMPACT_ATOMS: atom_id res chain seq x y z
N MET A 1 31.26 23.34 23.82
CA MET A 1 30.86 22.18 24.65
C MET A 1 30.15 22.58 25.94
N LYS A 2 30.71 23.48 26.78
CA LYS A 2 30.08 23.95 28.04
C LYS A 2 28.65 24.51 27.86
N THR A 3 28.40 25.28 26.79
CA THR A 3 27.07 25.87 26.49
C THR A 3 26.00 24.84 26.17
N LYS A 4 26.33 23.80 25.38
CA LYS A 4 25.38 22.73 25.00
C LYS A 4 25.01 21.83 26.19
N LYS A 5 25.97 21.51 27.06
CA LYS A 5 25.71 20.74 28.29
C LYS A 5 24.74 21.49 29.21
N LYS A 6 24.94 22.80 29.40
CA LYS A 6 24.04 23.65 30.20
C LYS A 6 22.60 23.63 29.67
N LYS A 7 22.41 23.85 28.36
CA LYS A 7 21.09 23.78 27.71
C LYS A 7 20.45 22.40 27.84
N THR A 8 21.26 21.33 27.77
CA THR A 8 20.74 19.96 27.95
C THR A 8 20.23 19.76 29.37
N ILE A 9 20.95 20.24 30.38
CA ILE A 9 20.53 20.14 31.78
C ILE A 9 19.21 20.89 32.02
N GLU A 10 19.06 22.10 31.47
CA GLU A 10 17.82 22.88 31.57
C GLU A 10 16.63 22.12 30.98
N VAL A 11 16.82 21.47 29.82
CA VAL A 11 15.79 20.62 29.20
C VAL A 11 15.50 19.37 30.03
N LEU A 12 16.53 18.72 30.59
CA LEU A 12 16.37 17.54 31.44
C LEU A 12 15.59 17.87 32.72
N ASP A 13 15.79 19.05 33.31
CA ASP A 13 15.06 19.46 34.51
C ASP A 13 13.55 19.55 34.25
N ILE A 14 13.15 20.05 33.08
CA ILE A 14 11.75 20.07 32.65
C ILE A 14 11.23 18.64 32.44
N MET A 15 11.99 17.78 31.76
CA MET A 15 11.62 16.37 31.56
C MET A 15 11.46 15.62 32.90
N ILE A 16 12.31 15.89 33.88
CA ILE A 16 12.26 15.30 35.23
C ILE A 16 11.02 15.77 36.01
N GLN A 17 10.65 17.05 35.87
CA GLN A 17 9.46 17.62 36.50
C GLN A 17 8.17 17.03 35.92
N HIS A 18 8.16 16.73 34.63
CA HIS A 18 7.00 16.23 33.90
C HIS A 18 7.11 14.75 33.50
N ALA A 19 7.88 13.94 34.25
CA ALA A 19 8.06 12.51 33.96
C ALA A 19 6.73 11.73 34.00
N ASP A 20 5.70 12.24 34.68
CA ASP A 20 4.34 11.70 34.68
C ASP A 20 3.65 11.80 33.30
N LYS A 21 4.14 12.67 32.41
CA LYS A 21 3.65 12.82 31.04
C LYS A 21 4.30 11.86 30.04
N GLY A 22 5.18 10.97 30.50
CA GLY A 22 5.92 10.00 29.69
C GLY A 22 7.30 10.51 29.24
N PRO A 23 8.05 9.73 28.45
CA PRO A 23 9.35 10.16 27.94
C PRO A 23 9.20 11.31 26.93
N SER A 24 10.24 12.13 26.79
CA SER A 24 10.39 13.10 25.69
C SER A 24 11.82 13.08 25.19
N GLY A 25 11.95 13.17 23.87
CA GLY A 25 13.20 13.45 23.19
C GLY A 25 13.36 14.95 22.91
N PHE A 26 14.19 15.27 21.92
CA PHE A 26 14.68 16.62 21.66
C PHE A 26 14.22 17.21 20.32
N TRP A 27 13.47 16.46 19.51
CA TRP A 27 13.10 16.93 18.17
C TRP A 27 11.79 16.31 17.67
N VAL A 28 11.11 17.05 16.82
CA VAL A 28 9.98 16.63 15.97
C VAL A 28 10.09 17.28 14.60
N ASP A 29 9.63 16.61 13.56
CA ASP A 29 9.55 17.10 12.19
C ASP A 29 8.49 16.34 11.41
N ASP A 30 7.73 17.02 10.55
CA ASP A 30 6.77 16.44 9.60
C ASP A 30 6.04 15.17 10.08
N TYR A 31 5.17 15.32 11.11
CA TYR A 31 4.37 14.24 11.72
C TYR A 31 5.15 13.15 12.45
N GLU A 32 6.46 13.30 12.58
CA GLU A 32 7.35 12.33 13.21
C GLU A 32 8.27 12.96 14.26
N GLY A 33 8.90 12.11 15.06
CA GLY A 33 9.93 12.51 16.00
C GLY A 33 9.74 11.95 17.41
N CYS A 34 10.64 12.37 18.29
CA CYS A 34 10.73 11.86 19.65
C CYS A 34 10.25 12.87 20.71
N GLY A 35 9.99 14.11 20.33
CA GLY A 35 9.52 15.14 21.25
C GLY A 35 8.08 14.89 21.73
N ASN A 36 7.82 15.13 23.02
CA ASN A 36 6.48 14.98 23.60
C ASN A 36 5.82 16.35 23.82
N PRO A 37 4.75 16.70 23.08
CA PRO A 37 4.05 17.98 23.22
C PRO A 37 3.46 18.23 24.61
N LYS A 38 3.20 17.17 25.40
CA LYS A 38 2.71 17.30 26.79
C LYS A 38 3.78 17.83 27.75
N ILE A 39 5.06 17.73 27.38
CA ILE A 39 6.20 18.25 28.14
C ILE A 39 6.69 19.57 27.51
N PHE A 40 6.71 19.63 26.18
CA PHE A 40 7.18 20.79 25.42
C PHE A 40 6.14 21.17 24.36
N PRO A 41 5.21 22.09 24.69
CA PRO A 41 4.10 22.46 23.79
C PRO A 41 4.55 22.92 22.40
N GLU A 42 5.76 23.47 22.25
CA GLU A 42 6.32 23.87 20.96
C GLU A 42 6.51 22.70 19.98
N PHE A 43 6.59 21.46 20.46
CA PHE A 43 6.62 20.28 19.59
C PHE A 43 5.28 20.04 18.87
N GLU A 44 4.17 20.59 19.37
CA GLU A 44 2.89 20.55 18.67
C GLU A 44 2.96 21.25 17.31
N GLU A 45 3.78 22.30 17.17
CA GLU A 45 3.97 22.99 15.91
C GLU A 45 4.79 22.19 14.91
N GLY A 46 5.81 21.45 15.36
CA GLY A 46 6.65 20.66 14.46
C GLY A 46 6.06 19.31 14.08
N LEU A 47 5.09 18.80 14.85
CA LEU A 47 4.27 17.67 14.44
C LEU A 47 3.20 18.07 13.40
N LYS A 48 2.98 19.38 13.19
CA LYS A 48 2.22 19.91 12.07
C LYS A 48 3.19 20.14 10.90
N ARG A 49 2.70 19.91 9.68
CA ARG A 49 3.48 19.98 8.43
C ARG A 49 4.41 21.20 8.34
N GLY A 50 5.69 20.95 8.06
CA GLY A 50 6.64 21.84 7.41
C GLY A 50 7.69 22.51 8.29
N ARG A 51 7.95 22.04 9.52
CA ARG A 51 8.94 22.69 10.41
C ARG A 51 9.60 21.75 11.42
N LEU A 52 10.90 21.50 11.25
CA LEU A 52 11.75 20.91 12.28
C LEU A 52 11.77 21.79 13.55
N VAL A 53 11.31 21.24 14.66
CA VAL A 53 11.47 21.82 16.00
C VAL A 53 12.47 20.97 16.75
N GLN A 54 13.66 21.53 17.00
CA GLN A 54 14.75 20.83 17.67
C GLN A 54 15.30 21.65 18.84
N LYS A 55 15.38 21.02 20.02
CA LYS A 55 16.05 21.58 21.20
C LYS A 55 17.54 21.36 21.12
N GLU A 56 18.32 22.40 21.39
CA GLU A 56 19.78 22.27 21.45
C GLU A 56 20.20 21.40 22.65
N HIS A 57 21.01 20.37 22.38
CA HIS A 57 21.50 19.46 23.39
C HIS A 57 22.91 18.93 23.05
N TYR A 58 23.59 18.38 24.04
CA TYR A 58 24.92 17.77 23.92
C TYR A 58 24.84 16.29 23.59
N LEU A 59 23.98 15.56 24.30
CA LEU A 59 23.77 14.12 24.15
C LEU A 59 22.32 13.80 24.57
N CYS A 60 21.71 12.80 23.94
CA CYS A 60 20.37 12.35 24.27
C CYS A 60 20.41 11.14 25.23
N PRO A 61 19.63 11.14 26.33
CA PRO A 61 19.52 10.00 27.24
C PRO A 61 18.96 8.75 26.55
N TRP A 62 18.16 8.95 25.49
CA TRP A 62 17.50 7.88 24.74
C TRP A 62 18.32 7.38 23.56
N ASN A 63 19.56 7.85 23.37
CA ASN A 63 20.42 7.24 22.37
C ASN A 63 20.72 5.79 22.80
N THR A 64 20.64 4.84 21.88
CA THR A 64 20.80 3.40 22.18
C THR A 64 22.14 3.09 22.85
N ALA A 65 23.23 3.74 22.44
CA ALA A 65 24.55 3.57 23.06
C ALA A 65 24.61 4.18 24.47
N VAL A 66 23.82 5.22 24.74
CA VAL A 66 23.70 5.81 26.09
C VAL A 66 22.87 4.91 26.99
N MET A 67 21.72 4.43 26.52
CA MET A 67 20.83 3.59 27.32
C MET A 67 21.51 2.27 27.71
N TYR A 68 22.14 1.59 26.76
CA TYR A 68 22.62 0.22 26.93
C TYR A 68 24.15 0.06 26.95
N GLY A 69 24.91 1.14 26.76
CA GLY A 69 26.38 1.13 26.66
C GLY A 69 26.90 0.79 25.26
N ASN A 70 28.24 0.73 25.15
CA ASN A 70 28.95 0.45 23.91
C ASN A 70 28.51 -0.85 23.22
N GLY A 71 28.44 -0.82 21.88
CA GLY A 71 28.20 -2.00 21.04
C GLY A 71 26.73 -2.25 20.63
N ARG A 72 25.75 -1.50 21.16
CA ARG A 72 24.33 -1.63 20.77
C ARG A 72 23.76 -0.45 19.95
N GLY A 73 24.54 0.60 19.72
CA GLY A 73 24.10 1.77 18.94
C GLY A 73 25.27 2.66 18.54
N ASN A 74 24.99 3.73 17.79
CA ASN A 74 26.03 4.66 17.32
C ASN A 74 25.83 6.07 17.90
N ILE A 75 26.70 6.45 18.85
CA ILE A 75 26.67 7.75 19.52
C ILE A 75 27.01 8.94 18.59
N HIS A 76 27.67 8.68 17.45
CA HIS A 76 28.07 9.72 16.49
C HIS A 76 26.97 10.07 15.48
N THR A 77 25.96 9.21 15.32
CA THR A 77 24.88 9.40 14.32
C THR A 77 23.76 10.35 14.78
N GLY A 78 23.94 11.00 15.94
CA GLY A 78 22.95 11.94 16.48
C GLY A 78 21.67 11.25 16.99
N CYS A 79 20.65 12.06 17.27
CA CYS A 79 19.42 11.62 17.96
C CYS A 79 18.34 11.07 17.04
N TYR A 80 18.59 11.07 15.74
CA TYR A 80 17.66 10.57 14.74
C TYR A 80 17.89 9.07 14.51
N HIS A 81 19.11 8.67 14.14
CA HIS A 81 19.40 7.31 13.67
C HIS A 81 19.60 6.24 14.76
N SER A 82 19.81 6.64 16.02
CA SER A 82 20.05 5.71 17.14
C SER A 82 19.15 6.02 18.35
N CYS A 83 17.89 6.42 18.10
CA CYS A 83 16.94 6.73 19.17
C CYS A 83 16.20 5.46 19.64
N SER A 84 16.22 5.20 20.95
CA SER A 84 15.49 4.12 21.63
C SER A 84 14.36 4.66 22.52
N ILE A 85 13.82 5.84 22.22
CA ILE A 85 12.77 6.44 23.05
C ILE A 85 11.50 5.58 23.12
N GLU A 86 11.19 4.83 22.05
CA GLU A 86 10.07 3.88 22.04
C GLU A 86 10.19 2.85 23.16
N LYS A 87 11.41 2.50 23.58
CA LYS A 87 11.64 1.60 24.73
C LYS A 87 11.41 2.28 26.07
N ALA A 88 11.55 3.60 26.13
CA ALA A 88 11.28 4.37 27.33
C ALA A 88 9.76 4.47 27.63
N LYS A 89 8.88 4.14 26.67
CA LYS A 89 7.42 4.13 26.86
C LYS A 89 6.96 3.16 27.95
N TYR A 90 7.75 2.10 28.21
CA TYR A 90 7.43 1.08 29.23
C TYR A 90 7.77 1.52 30.66
N LEU A 91 8.62 2.53 30.81
CA LEU A 91 9.13 2.96 32.11
C LEU A 91 8.06 3.70 32.89
N SER A 92 7.94 3.43 34.19
CA SER A 92 7.08 4.21 35.08
C SER A 92 7.60 5.64 35.22
N ALA A 93 6.73 6.56 35.67
CA ALA A 93 7.13 7.95 35.94
C ALA A 93 8.32 8.04 36.91
N ASP A 94 8.36 7.18 37.94
CA ASP A 94 9.46 7.13 38.90
C ASP A 94 10.76 6.60 38.28
N MET A 95 10.68 5.57 37.44
CA MET A 95 11.84 5.06 36.70
C MET A 95 12.38 6.11 35.74
N LEU A 96 11.51 6.76 34.95
CA LEU A 96 11.90 7.86 34.06
C LEU A 96 12.60 8.98 34.83
N LYS A 97 12.04 9.40 35.97
CA LYS A 97 12.62 10.43 36.83
C LYS A 97 14.00 10.03 37.36
N SER A 98 14.15 8.78 37.81
CA SER A 98 15.41 8.23 38.31
C SER A 98 16.49 8.17 37.21
N ILE A 99 16.13 7.67 36.04
CA ILE A 99 17.00 7.54 34.87
C ILE A 99 17.46 8.92 34.38
N LEU A 100 16.53 9.88 34.24
CA LEU A 100 16.86 11.23 33.80
C LEU A 100 17.75 11.97 34.80
N LYS A 101 17.53 11.80 36.11
CA LYS A 101 18.44 12.31 37.15
C LYS A 101 19.84 11.70 37.04
N ARG A 102 19.92 10.38 36.89
CA ARG A 102 21.20 9.67 36.71
C ARG A 102 21.95 10.15 35.46
N PHE A 103 21.23 10.41 34.37
CA PHE A 103 21.80 10.96 33.14
C PHE A 103 22.33 12.39 33.36
N LYS A 104 21.55 13.24 34.02
CA LYS A 104 21.93 14.61 34.40
C LYS A 104 23.20 14.62 35.27
N ASP A 105 23.26 13.74 36.27
CA ASP A 105 24.42 13.62 37.17
C ASP A 105 25.67 13.14 36.40
N SER A 106 25.51 12.10 35.58
CA SER A 106 26.58 11.56 34.73
C SER A 106 27.10 12.57 33.71
N MET A 107 26.23 13.43 33.17
CA MET A 107 26.62 14.51 32.27
C MET A 107 27.38 15.62 33.01
N SER A 108 26.94 15.94 34.23
CA SER A 108 27.56 16.98 35.06
C SER A 108 28.94 16.56 35.56
N SER A 109 29.14 15.28 35.83
CA SER A 109 30.43 14.72 36.25
C SER A 109 31.42 14.49 35.10
N GLY A 110 31.01 14.72 33.83
CA GLY A 110 31.85 14.50 32.65
C GLY A 110 31.95 13.04 32.20
N LYS A 111 31.09 12.15 32.71
CA LYS A 111 31.13 10.70 32.41
C LYS A 111 30.89 10.38 30.93
N TYR A 112 30.25 11.29 30.19
CA TYR A 112 29.95 11.16 28.76
C TYR A 112 30.92 11.93 27.85
N ASP A 113 32.05 12.40 28.38
CA ASP A 113 33.01 13.20 27.61
C ASP A 113 33.88 12.32 26.71
N ASP A 114 34.15 11.09 27.15
CA ASP A 114 34.71 10.02 26.32
C ASP A 114 33.57 9.27 25.63
N LYS A 115 33.38 9.56 24.34
CA LYS A 115 32.34 8.91 23.52
C LYS A 115 32.70 7.51 23.07
N ASP A 116 33.97 7.13 23.19
CA ASP A 116 34.44 5.79 22.81
C ASP A 116 34.22 4.78 23.95
N ASN A 117 34.02 5.26 25.19
CA ASN A 117 33.82 4.43 26.39
C ASN A 117 32.56 4.81 27.19
N ILE A 118 31.37 4.59 26.60
CA ILE A 118 30.09 4.92 27.24
C ILE A 118 29.62 3.77 28.13
N THR A 119 29.51 4.05 29.43
CA THR A 119 28.82 3.16 30.36
C THR A 119 27.31 3.23 30.19
N PRO A 120 26.56 2.11 30.30
CA PRO A 120 25.10 2.11 30.24
C PRO A 120 24.48 3.09 31.25
N LEU A 121 23.50 3.86 30.78
CA LEU A 121 22.66 4.70 31.63
C LEU A 121 21.68 3.82 32.44
N LEU A 122 21.10 2.80 31.81
CA LEU A 122 20.19 1.88 32.47
C LEU A 122 20.96 0.85 33.31
N THR A 123 20.38 0.50 34.45
CA THR A 123 20.80 -0.66 35.25
C THR A 123 20.37 -1.97 34.57
N ALA A 124 21.00 -3.08 34.96
CA ALA A 124 20.62 -4.41 34.47
C ALA A 124 19.13 -4.72 34.73
N SER A 125 18.60 -4.35 35.89
CA SER A 125 17.17 -4.57 36.22
C SER A 125 16.23 -3.69 35.41
N GLU A 126 16.60 -2.44 35.10
CA GLU A 126 15.80 -1.57 34.21
C GLU A 126 15.80 -2.09 32.76
N ILE A 127 16.92 -2.64 32.29
CA ILE A 127 17.03 -3.29 30.97
C ILE A 127 16.12 -4.53 30.94
N GLU A 128 16.24 -5.42 31.93
CA GLU A 128 15.43 -6.64 32.02
C GLU A 128 13.93 -6.32 32.10
N TYR A 129 13.56 -5.27 32.85
CA TYR A 129 12.19 -4.79 32.92
C TYR A 129 11.65 -4.35 31.56
N ILE A 130 12.41 -3.54 30.80
CA ILE A 130 12.02 -3.13 29.44
C ILE A 130 11.85 -4.36 28.53
N GLU A 131 12.80 -5.29 28.56
CA GLU A 131 12.76 -6.51 27.73
C GLU A 131 11.56 -7.41 28.08
N ASP A 132 11.16 -7.50 29.35
CA ASP A 132 9.95 -8.22 29.77
C ASP A 132 8.67 -7.52 29.28
N GLN A 133 8.61 -6.19 29.36
CA GLN A 133 7.46 -5.44 28.83
C GLN A 133 7.34 -5.59 27.30
N GLU A 134 8.45 -5.54 26.56
CA GLU A 134 8.47 -5.79 25.11
C GLU A 134 7.93 -7.20 24.78
N LYS A 135 8.38 -8.24 25.50
CA LYS A 135 7.88 -9.61 25.33
C LYS A 135 6.40 -9.73 25.65
N LYS A 136 5.93 -9.03 26.69
CA LYS A 136 4.52 -9.03 27.09
C LYS A 136 3.64 -8.33 26.05
N GLU A 137 4.04 -7.15 25.56
CA GLU A 137 3.31 -6.42 24.51
C GLU A 137 3.21 -7.28 23.24
N LYS A 138 4.33 -7.87 22.80
CA LYS A 138 4.36 -8.77 21.64
C LYS A 138 3.43 -9.97 21.78
N ARG A 139 3.42 -10.62 22.95
CA ARG A 139 2.51 -11.75 23.23
C ARG A 139 1.04 -11.30 23.19
N LEU A 140 0.71 -10.14 23.76
CA LEU A 140 -0.65 -9.60 23.72
C LEU A 140 -1.09 -9.25 22.28
N GLU A 141 -0.17 -8.72 21.47
CA GLU A 141 -0.42 -8.46 20.06
C GLU A 141 -0.65 -9.75 19.27
N GLU A 142 0.17 -10.78 19.48
CA GLU A 142 -0.01 -12.10 18.87
C GLU A 142 -1.34 -12.75 19.29
N GLU A 143 -1.74 -12.62 20.56
CA GLU A 143 -3.03 -13.10 21.07
C GLU A 143 -4.20 -12.36 20.42
N ARG A 144 -4.11 -11.03 20.34
CA ARG A 144 -5.10 -10.20 19.61
C ARG A 144 -5.22 -10.62 18.15
N TYR A 145 -4.10 -10.74 17.46
CA TYR A 145 -4.06 -11.16 16.05
C TYR A 145 -4.70 -12.53 15.86
N LYS A 146 -4.41 -13.50 16.74
CA LYS A 146 -5.03 -14.83 16.72
C LYS A 146 -6.54 -14.76 16.97
N ALA A 147 -7.00 -13.92 17.90
CA ALA A 147 -8.41 -13.74 18.19
C ALA A 147 -9.17 -13.09 17.02
N GLU A 148 -8.63 -12.02 16.43
CA GLU A 148 -9.17 -11.37 15.23
C GLU A 148 -9.26 -12.36 14.07
N ARG A 149 -8.19 -13.13 13.82
CA ARG A 149 -8.16 -14.18 12.79
C ARG A 149 -9.21 -15.26 13.04
N ALA A 150 -9.38 -15.72 14.28
CA ALA A 150 -10.39 -16.71 14.63
C ALA A 150 -11.82 -16.20 14.39
N GLU A 151 -12.09 -14.93 14.72
CA GLU A 151 -13.39 -14.31 14.47
C GLU A 151 -13.66 -14.14 12.97
N ARG A 152 -12.65 -13.75 12.18
CA ARG A 152 -12.78 -13.71 10.70
C ARG A 152 -13.13 -15.08 10.13
N ILE A 153 -12.45 -16.14 10.58
CA ILE A 153 -12.75 -17.53 10.18
C ILE A 153 -14.19 -17.91 10.51
N LYS A 154 -14.66 -17.55 11.72
CA LYS A 154 -16.03 -17.84 12.15
C LYS A 154 -17.06 -17.11 11.29
N ARG A 155 -16.84 -15.83 11.00
CA ARG A 155 -17.75 -15.04 10.15
C ARG A 155 -17.77 -15.53 8.71
N ALA A 156 -16.62 -15.92 8.17
CA ALA A 156 -16.47 -16.43 6.80
C ALA A 156 -16.80 -17.93 6.65
N ALA A 157 -17.36 -18.59 7.67
CA ALA A 157 -17.49 -20.05 7.71
C ALA A 157 -18.19 -20.65 6.48
N LYS A 158 -19.23 -19.99 5.95
CA LYS A 158 -19.95 -20.43 4.74
C LYS A 158 -19.08 -20.38 3.48
N LEU A 159 -18.31 -19.30 3.34
CA LEU A 159 -17.38 -19.14 2.22
C LEU A 159 -16.21 -20.11 2.33
N ILE A 160 -15.67 -20.33 3.53
CA ILE A 160 -14.61 -21.32 3.77
C ILE A 160 -15.08 -22.74 3.43
N GLN A 161 -16.33 -23.08 3.75
CA GLN A 161 -16.91 -24.37 3.38
C GLN A 161 -17.00 -24.53 1.86
N LYS A 162 -17.30 -23.44 1.13
CA LYS A 162 -17.45 -23.43 -0.33
C LYS A 162 -16.09 -23.36 -1.07
N TYR A 163 -15.13 -22.66 -0.50
CA TYR A 163 -13.81 -22.35 -1.06
C TYR A 163 -12.70 -22.61 -0.01
N PRO A 164 -12.45 -23.87 0.36
CA PRO A 164 -11.47 -24.21 1.40
C PRO A 164 -10.05 -23.76 1.05
N GLU A 165 -9.70 -23.69 -0.23
CA GLU A 165 -8.43 -23.18 -0.75
C GLU A 165 -8.19 -21.70 -0.42
N HIS A 166 -9.25 -20.92 -0.22
CA HIS A 166 -9.17 -19.49 0.12
C HIS A 166 -9.26 -19.23 1.63
N LYS A 167 -9.20 -20.28 2.47
CA LYS A 167 -9.33 -20.15 3.94
C LYS A 167 -8.34 -19.15 4.55
N GLU A 168 -7.07 -19.21 4.17
CA GLU A 168 -6.05 -18.31 4.72
C GLU A 168 -6.27 -16.86 4.30
N LEU A 169 -6.80 -16.66 3.10
CA LEU A 169 -7.19 -15.34 2.61
C LEU A 169 -8.36 -14.77 3.44
N PHE A 170 -9.40 -15.56 3.68
CA PHE A 170 -10.52 -15.15 4.53
C PHE A 170 -10.08 -14.88 5.97
N ALA A 171 -9.19 -15.71 6.51
CA ALA A 171 -8.65 -15.54 7.85
C ALA A 171 -7.87 -14.22 8.02
N SER A 172 -7.27 -13.72 6.94
CA SER A 172 -6.45 -12.51 6.95
C SER A 172 -7.24 -11.25 6.58
N CYS A 173 -8.19 -11.34 5.65
CA CYS A 173 -8.77 -10.18 4.97
C CYS A 173 -10.29 -10.05 5.09
N TYR A 174 -11.02 -11.07 5.57
CA TYR A 174 -12.48 -11.00 5.61
C TYR A 174 -12.99 -9.84 6.49
N GLY A 175 -13.71 -8.91 5.88
CA GLY A 175 -14.22 -7.69 6.51
C GLY A 175 -13.28 -6.48 6.49
N GLU A 176 -12.09 -6.61 5.89
CA GLU A 176 -11.10 -5.54 5.80
C GLU A 176 -11.29 -4.68 4.54
N LYS A 177 -10.90 -3.40 4.59
CA LYS A 177 -10.95 -2.50 3.42
C LYS A 177 -9.72 -2.67 2.53
N VAL A 178 -9.56 -3.86 1.96
CA VAL A 178 -8.40 -4.24 1.15
C VAL A 178 -8.82 -4.92 -0.15
N LEU A 179 -8.10 -4.63 -1.22
CA LEU A 179 -8.18 -5.35 -2.49
C LEU A 179 -7.00 -6.32 -2.56
N VAL A 180 -7.27 -7.62 -2.70
CA VAL A 180 -6.23 -8.64 -2.84
C VAL A 180 -6.20 -9.14 -4.27
N GLN A 181 -5.03 -9.05 -4.89
CA GLN A 181 -4.75 -9.67 -6.19
C GLN A 181 -4.34 -11.12 -5.94
N THR A 182 -5.05 -12.06 -6.55
CA THR A 182 -4.71 -13.49 -6.54
C THR A 182 -4.29 -13.93 -7.94
N TYR A 183 -3.76 -15.14 -8.07
CA TYR A 183 -3.45 -15.72 -9.38
C TYR A 183 -4.69 -15.80 -10.30
N ASP A 184 -5.88 -16.02 -9.71
CA ASP A 184 -7.11 -16.25 -10.47
C ASP A 184 -7.92 -14.97 -10.74
N GLY A 185 -7.59 -13.88 -10.03
CA GLY A 185 -8.27 -12.60 -10.13
C GLY A 185 -8.24 -11.81 -8.83
N ASN A 186 -8.93 -10.67 -8.82
CA ASN A 186 -8.97 -9.76 -7.68
C ASN A 186 -10.17 -10.06 -6.77
N ILE A 187 -9.98 -9.97 -5.46
CA ILE A 187 -11.05 -9.99 -4.46
C ILE A 187 -11.00 -8.70 -3.64
N ASP A 188 -12.05 -7.91 -3.74
CA ASP A 188 -12.30 -6.74 -2.90
C ASP A 188 -13.01 -7.19 -1.61
N PHE A 189 -12.32 -7.07 -0.49
CA PHE A 189 -12.83 -7.43 0.83
C PHE A 189 -13.59 -6.28 1.51
N ASN A 190 -13.67 -5.09 0.90
CA ASN A 190 -14.37 -3.98 1.50
C ASN A 190 -15.83 -4.39 1.82
N PRO A 191 -16.26 -4.30 3.10
CA PRO A 191 -17.63 -4.66 3.49
C PRO A 191 -18.73 -3.90 2.75
N ASN A 192 -18.40 -2.75 2.18
CA ASN A 192 -19.32 -1.91 1.39
C ASN A 192 -18.99 -1.92 -0.11
N GLY A 193 -18.05 -2.78 -0.55
CA GLY A 193 -17.58 -2.82 -1.93
C GLY A 193 -18.67 -3.17 -2.95
N TYR A 194 -19.72 -3.89 -2.56
CA TYR A 194 -20.83 -4.22 -3.46
C TYR A 194 -21.73 -3.01 -3.80
N ALA A 195 -21.64 -1.90 -3.06
CA ALA A 195 -22.49 -0.73 -3.29
C ALA A 195 -22.21 -0.05 -4.64
N ASP A 196 -21.04 -0.24 -5.22
CA ASP A 196 -20.65 0.29 -6.53
C ASP A 196 -20.93 -0.68 -7.69
N VAL A 197 -21.43 -1.89 -7.38
CA VAL A 197 -21.72 -2.94 -8.36
C VAL A 197 -23.19 -2.86 -8.77
N VAL A 198 -23.44 -2.52 -10.03
CA VAL A 198 -24.80 -2.43 -10.58
C VAL A 198 -25.48 -3.80 -10.53
N GLY A 199 -26.69 -3.88 -9.95
CA GLY A 199 -27.41 -5.15 -9.80
C GLY A 199 -27.06 -5.95 -8.54
N ALA A 200 -26.22 -5.40 -7.65
CA ALA A 200 -25.85 -6.02 -6.37
C ALA A 200 -26.63 -5.44 -5.16
N GLU A 201 -27.73 -4.71 -5.37
CA GLU A 201 -28.44 -3.96 -4.32
C GLU A 201 -28.99 -4.87 -3.21
N LYS A 202 -29.20 -6.16 -3.52
CA LYS A 202 -29.71 -7.17 -2.60
C LYS A 202 -28.62 -8.13 -2.10
N PHE A 203 -27.35 -7.87 -2.39
CA PHE A 203 -26.27 -8.76 -2.00
C PHE A 203 -26.01 -8.65 -0.50
N THR A 204 -25.79 -9.79 0.13
CA THR A 204 -25.04 -9.82 1.39
C THR A 204 -23.55 -9.68 1.10
N TYR A 205 -22.76 -9.37 2.12
CA TYR A 205 -21.30 -9.36 1.98
C TYR A 205 -20.76 -10.73 1.53
N ASP A 206 -21.33 -11.83 2.00
CA ASP A 206 -20.96 -13.17 1.53
C ASP A 206 -21.30 -13.38 0.05
N ASP A 207 -22.47 -12.93 -0.41
CA ASP A 207 -22.83 -12.98 -1.84
C ASP A 207 -21.84 -12.19 -2.71
N TYR A 208 -21.36 -11.07 -2.18
CA TYR A 208 -20.38 -10.22 -2.86
C TYR A 208 -19.03 -10.91 -3.02
N ILE A 209 -18.50 -11.54 -1.97
CA ILE A 209 -17.25 -12.30 -2.06
C ILE A 209 -17.43 -13.54 -2.95
N ASP A 210 -18.56 -14.25 -2.80
CA ASP A 210 -18.90 -15.43 -3.60
C ASP A 210 -18.99 -15.13 -5.10
N VAL A 211 -19.61 -14.00 -5.47
CA VAL A 211 -19.71 -13.62 -6.88
C VAL A 211 -18.34 -13.29 -7.48
N GLN A 212 -17.43 -12.67 -6.72
CA GLN A 212 -16.09 -12.31 -7.20
C GLN A 212 -15.30 -13.58 -7.55
N ILE A 213 -15.27 -14.55 -6.64
CA ILE A 213 -14.56 -15.83 -6.84
C ILE A 213 -15.15 -16.60 -8.03
N ARG A 214 -16.48 -16.63 -8.17
CA ARG A 214 -17.13 -17.29 -9.33
C ARG A 214 -16.80 -16.65 -10.68
N SER A 215 -16.36 -15.40 -10.66
CA SER A 215 -16.07 -14.59 -11.85
C SER A 215 -14.63 -14.70 -12.32
N PHE A 216 -13.77 -15.36 -11.54
CA PHE A 216 -12.39 -15.64 -11.94
C PHE A 216 -12.31 -16.22 -13.34
N HIS A 217 -11.40 -15.65 -14.14
CA HIS A 217 -11.15 -15.99 -15.55
C HIS A 217 -12.34 -15.80 -16.52
N LYS A 218 -13.43 -15.14 -16.09
CA LYS A 218 -14.67 -14.98 -16.91
C LYS A 218 -15.04 -13.53 -17.19
N THR A 219 -14.30 -12.58 -16.63
CA THR A 219 -14.54 -11.14 -16.78
C THR A 219 -13.93 -10.60 -18.06
N ARG A 220 -14.48 -9.49 -18.57
CA ARG A 220 -13.82 -8.64 -19.57
C ARG A 220 -12.52 -8.05 -19.02
N GLY A 221 -11.40 -8.72 -19.32
CA GLY A 221 -10.11 -8.48 -18.69
C GLY A 221 -9.60 -7.05 -18.87
N TRP A 222 -9.73 -6.47 -20.06
CA TRP A 222 -9.20 -5.12 -20.31
C TRP A 222 -10.04 -4.03 -19.68
N PHE A 223 -11.35 -4.22 -19.62
CA PHE A 223 -12.20 -3.34 -18.82
C PHE A 223 -11.92 -3.48 -17.33
N ALA A 224 -11.70 -4.70 -16.82
CA ALA A 224 -11.25 -4.89 -15.43
C ALA A 224 -9.92 -4.16 -15.17
N THR A 225 -8.95 -4.25 -16.07
CA THR A 225 -7.68 -3.51 -15.96
C THR A 225 -7.92 -2.01 -15.91
N CYS A 226 -8.77 -1.45 -16.78
CA CYS A 226 -9.12 -0.04 -16.74
C CYS A 226 -9.83 0.37 -15.44
N PHE A 227 -10.70 -0.48 -14.88
CA PHE A 227 -11.41 -0.20 -13.64
C PHE A 227 -10.47 -0.03 -12.44
N TYR A 228 -9.40 -0.83 -12.38
CA TYR A 228 -8.40 -0.75 -11.31
C TYR A 228 -7.25 0.23 -11.60
N ASN A 229 -7.22 0.84 -12.79
CA ASN A 229 -6.16 1.75 -13.23
C ASN A 229 -6.76 3.02 -13.87
N ILE A 230 -6.09 3.61 -14.86
CA ILE A 230 -6.50 4.86 -15.49
C ILE A 230 -6.93 4.57 -16.94
N PRO A 231 -8.23 4.63 -17.28
CA PRO A 231 -8.67 4.57 -18.67
C PRO A 231 -8.27 5.86 -19.40
N LEU A 232 -7.70 5.74 -20.59
CA LEU A 232 -7.31 6.88 -21.43
C LEU A 232 -8.27 7.09 -22.60
N SER A 233 -8.61 6.04 -23.36
CA SER A 233 -9.51 6.19 -24.50
C SER A 233 -10.09 4.84 -24.94
N PHE A 234 -11.23 4.90 -25.62
CA PHE A 234 -11.87 3.75 -26.26
C PHE A 234 -12.11 4.05 -27.74
N LYS A 235 -11.88 3.06 -28.60
CA LYS A 235 -12.19 3.16 -30.04
C LYS A 235 -13.01 1.96 -30.47
N GLY A 236 -14.15 2.19 -31.10
CA GLY A 236 -15.11 1.13 -31.42
C GLY A 236 -15.74 1.32 -32.79
N THR A 237 -15.95 0.21 -33.52
CA THR A 237 -16.79 0.19 -34.73
C THR A 237 -18.19 -0.31 -34.39
N ILE A 238 -19.20 0.47 -34.79
CA ILE A 238 -20.61 0.17 -34.53
C ILE A 238 -21.05 -0.99 -35.42
N GLU A 239 -21.42 -2.12 -34.81
CA GLU A 239 -21.92 -3.30 -35.52
C GLU A 239 -23.45 -3.27 -35.64
N ARG A 240 -24.13 -2.89 -34.55
CA ARG A 240 -25.60 -2.96 -34.47
C ARG A 240 -26.15 -1.78 -33.69
N LYS A 241 -27.34 -1.34 -34.10
CA LYS A 241 -28.18 -0.41 -33.35
C LYS A 241 -29.54 -1.02 -33.08
N THR A 242 -30.05 -0.78 -31.88
CA THR A 242 -31.41 -1.08 -31.46
C THR A 242 -32.06 0.21 -30.97
N LYS A 243 -33.33 0.15 -30.55
CA LYS A 243 -34.04 1.33 -30.03
C LYS A 243 -33.29 2.03 -28.88
N ASP A 244 -32.71 1.24 -27.96
CA ASP A 244 -32.15 1.76 -26.71
C ASP A 244 -30.64 1.50 -26.55
N ASN A 245 -30.05 0.62 -27.38
CA ASN A 245 -28.66 0.18 -27.25
C ASN A 245 -27.91 0.16 -28.57
N ILE A 246 -26.59 0.25 -28.46
CA ILE A 246 -25.62 0.10 -29.53
C ILE A 246 -24.66 -1.04 -29.20
N CYS A 247 -24.27 -1.82 -30.21
CA CYS A 247 -23.28 -2.89 -30.09
C CYS A 247 -22.05 -2.52 -30.90
N PHE A 248 -20.89 -2.61 -30.26
CA PHE A 248 -19.59 -2.53 -30.91
C PHE A 248 -19.09 -3.94 -31.20
N GLU A 249 -18.67 -4.20 -32.44
CA GLU A 249 -18.07 -5.49 -32.81
C GLU A 249 -16.83 -5.75 -31.95
N ARG A 250 -15.98 -4.72 -31.87
CA ARG A 250 -14.77 -4.69 -31.04
C ARG A 250 -14.53 -3.29 -30.50
N ILE A 251 -14.03 -3.20 -29.29
CA ILE A 251 -13.53 -1.98 -28.66
C ILE A 251 -12.04 -2.13 -28.41
N PHE A 252 -11.25 -1.23 -28.97
CA PHE A 252 -9.88 -0.98 -28.56
C PHE A 252 -9.86 -0.18 -27.26
N VAL A 253 -8.96 -0.55 -26.35
CA VAL A 253 -8.83 0.03 -25.03
C VAL A 253 -7.42 0.61 -24.89
N GLU A 254 -7.32 1.88 -24.54
CA GLU A 254 -6.08 2.54 -24.11
C GLU A 254 -6.19 2.87 -22.62
N GLY A 255 -5.16 2.54 -21.85
CA GLY A 255 -5.09 2.85 -20.43
C GLY A 255 -3.67 3.07 -19.94
N MET A 256 -3.55 3.41 -18.66
CA MET A 256 -2.29 3.70 -18.01
C MET A 256 -2.31 3.17 -16.57
N TYR A 257 -1.21 2.54 -16.15
CA TYR A 257 -0.97 2.14 -14.78
C TYR A 257 -0.56 3.37 -13.92
N PRO A 258 -0.70 3.31 -12.58
CA PRO A 258 -0.32 4.43 -11.69
C PRO A 258 1.15 4.86 -11.78
N ASP A 259 2.01 3.99 -12.30
CA ASP A 259 3.44 4.26 -12.54
C ASP A 259 3.71 5.00 -13.86
N GLY A 260 2.67 5.28 -14.65
CA GLY A 260 2.75 5.97 -15.94
C GLY A 260 2.95 5.04 -17.15
N LEU A 261 3.05 3.72 -16.96
CA LEU A 261 3.16 2.78 -18.08
C LEU A 261 1.81 2.63 -18.78
N CYS A 262 1.76 2.88 -20.09
CA CYS A 262 0.56 2.69 -20.89
C CYS A 262 0.35 1.22 -21.26
N PHE A 263 -0.92 0.84 -21.41
CA PHE A 263 -1.32 -0.48 -21.89
C PHE A 263 -2.41 -0.37 -22.95
N ASP A 264 -2.38 -1.33 -23.87
CA ASP A 264 -3.38 -1.51 -24.91
C ASP A 264 -4.18 -2.80 -24.68
N GLY A 265 -5.44 -2.78 -25.08
CA GLY A 265 -6.35 -3.90 -24.93
C GLY A 265 -7.42 -3.98 -26.01
N LYS A 266 -8.18 -5.07 -26.01
CA LYS A 266 -9.37 -5.21 -26.85
C LYS A 266 -10.46 -6.03 -26.19
N GLU A 267 -11.69 -5.62 -26.42
CA GLU A 267 -12.90 -6.30 -25.97
C GLU A 267 -13.85 -6.52 -27.15
N GLU A 268 -14.56 -7.64 -27.18
CA GLU A 268 -15.44 -7.99 -28.30
C GLU A 268 -16.92 -7.93 -27.91
N HIS A 269 -17.80 -7.61 -28.86
CA HIS A 269 -19.26 -7.61 -28.72
C HIS A 269 -19.73 -6.84 -27.48
N VAL A 270 -19.43 -5.54 -27.42
CA VAL A 270 -19.73 -4.69 -26.27
C VAL A 270 -21.02 -3.92 -26.50
N TRP A 271 -22.00 -4.13 -25.63
CA TRP A 271 -23.25 -3.39 -25.64
C TRP A 271 -23.18 -2.18 -24.72
N MET A 272 -23.62 -1.03 -25.24
CA MET A 272 -23.75 0.23 -24.51
C MET A 272 -25.14 0.84 -24.75
N SER A 273 -25.58 1.76 -23.89
CA SER A 273 -26.75 2.57 -24.18
C SER A 273 -26.54 3.37 -25.46
N LEU A 274 -27.59 3.53 -26.27
CA LEU A 274 -27.57 4.38 -27.47
C LEU A 274 -27.32 5.85 -27.13
N LYS A 275 -27.55 6.26 -25.86
CA LYS A 275 -27.41 7.64 -25.42
C LYS A 275 -25.99 8.17 -25.65
N GLY A 276 -25.87 9.27 -26.41
CA GLY A 276 -24.62 9.87 -26.85
C GLY A 276 -24.18 9.41 -28.25
N PHE A 277 -24.69 8.28 -28.76
CA PHE A 277 -24.35 7.72 -30.06
C PHE A 277 -25.46 7.88 -31.10
N GLU A 278 -26.46 8.72 -30.86
CA GLU A 278 -27.66 8.84 -31.68
C GLU A 278 -27.32 9.18 -33.15
N GLU A 279 -26.35 10.05 -33.37
CA GLU A 279 -25.98 10.60 -34.69
C GLU A 279 -25.03 9.71 -35.53
N TYR A 280 -24.53 8.61 -34.99
CA TYR A 280 -23.54 7.74 -35.67
C TYR A 280 -24.20 6.52 -36.32
N GLU A 281 -23.75 6.09 -37.49
CA GLU A 281 -24.39 4.99 -38.21
C GLU A 281 -23.71 3.64 -38.00
N ILE A 282 -24.41 2.55 -38.38
CA ILE A 282 -23.78 1.22 -38.42
C ILE A 282 -22.59 1.27 -39.40
N GLY A 283 -21.45 0.74 -38.96
CA GLY A 283 -20.17 0.79 -39.69
C GLY A 283 -19.29 1.99 -39.31
N ASP A 284 -19.81 2.99 -38.60
CA ASP A 284 -18.98 4.11 -38.14
C ASP A 284 -18.00 3.66 -37.07
N SER A 285 -16.75 4.11 -37.21
CA SER A 285 -15.73 4.01 -36.18
C SER A 285 -15.68 5.29 -35.36
N VAL A 286 -15.67 5.17 -34.04
CA VAL A 286 -15.69 6.31 -33.12
C VAL A 286 -14.60 6.17 -32.05
N SER A 287 -14.00 7.29 -31.67
CA SER A 287 -13.16 7.44 -30.48
C SER A 287 -13.95 8.15 -29.39
N PHE A 288 -13.87 7.69 -28.15
CA PHE A 288 -14.61 8.27 -27.04
C PHE A 288 -13.99 7.95 -25.68
N PHE A 289 -14.42 8.69 -24.66
CA PHE A 289 -14.17 8.37 -23.25
C PHE A 289 -15.44 7.78 -22.63
N ALA A 290 -15.30 6.89 -21.65
CA ALA A 290 -16.42 6.32 -20.91
C ALA A 290 -16.00 5.95 -19.49
N ASP A 291 -16.97 5.86 -18.58
CA ASP A 291 -16.75 5.30 -17.25
C ASP A 291 -16.83 3.77 -17.32
N VAL A 292 -15.81 3.11 -16.77
CA VAL A 292 -15.84 1.66 -16.57
C VAL A 292 -16.57 1.37 -15.27
N TYR A 293 -17.53 0.45 -15.31
CA TYR A 293 -18.29 0.05 -14.12
C TYR A 293 -18.44 -1.46 -14.03
N ARG A 294 -18.60 -1.94 -12.78
CA ARG A 294 -18.88 -3.34 -12.45
C ARG A 294 -20.38 -3.58 -12.41
N TYR A 295 -20.83 -4.71 -12.91
CA TYR A 295 -22.22 -5.11 -12.83
C TYR A 295 -22.38 -6.62 -12.60
N VAL A 296 -23.53 -7.00 -12.05
CA VAL A 296 -23.90 -8.42 -11.88
C VAL A 296 -24.48 -8.93 -13.20
N LYS A 297 -23.70 -9.78 -13.87
CA LYS A 297 -24.16 -10.59 -14.99
C LYS A 297 -24.98 -11.77 -14.48
N THR A 298 -26.14 -12.00 -15.07
CA THR A 298 -27.08 -13.06 -14.67
C THR A 298 -27.12 -14.25 -15.64
N SER A 299 -26.55 -14.11 -16.84
CA SER A 299 -26.43 -15.20 -17.80
C SER A 299 -25.38 -16.20 -17.32
N ASN A 300 -25.81 -17.45 -17.08
CA ASN A 300 -25.00 -18.55 -16.52
C ASN A 300 -24.58 -18.37 -15.04
N GLY A 301 -25.53 -17.91 -14.21
CA GLY A 301 -25.33 -17.69 -12.79
C GLY A 301 -24.80 -16.29 -12.50
N LYS A 302 -24.97 -15.82 -11.25
CA LYS A 302 -24.48 -14.50 -10.84
C LYS A 302 -22.95 -14.45 -10.94
N GLN A 303 -22.43 -13.52 -11.72
CA GLN A 303 -21.01 -13.20 -11.89
C GLN A 303 -20.86 -11.67 -11.93
N ILE A 304 -19.69 -11.15 -11.57
CA ILE A 304 -19.30 -9.76 -11.83
C ILE A 304 -18.68 -9.71 -13.22
N ASP A 305 -19.04 -8.70 -13.97
CA ASP A 305 -18.39 -8.35 -15.23
C ASP A 305 -18.26 -6.83 -15.33
N TYR A 306 -17.55 -6.36 -16.34
CA TYR A 306 -17.22 -4.95 -16.52
C TYR A 306 -17.81 -4.45 -17.83
N SER A 307 -18.26 -3.20 -17.86
CA SER A 307 -18.74 -2.56 -19.09
C SER A 307 -18.50 -1.05 -19.05
N LEU A 308 -18.88 -0.37 -20.12
CA LEU A 308 -18.73 1.07 -20.32
C LEU A 308 -20.08 1.77 -20.19
N ARG A 309 -20.10 2.94 -19.57
CA ARG A 309 -21.27 3.83 -19.48
C ARG A 309 -20.86 5.29 -19.62
N GLU A 310 -21.85 6.15 -19.82
CA GLU A 310 -21.66 7.61 -19.88
C GLU A 310 -20.59 8.04 -20.88
N PRO A 311 -20.78 7.75 -22.19
CA PRO A 311 -19.81 8.11 -23.20
C PRO A 311 -19.68 9.63 -23.33
N ARG A 312 -18.46 10.11 -23.56
CA ARG A 312 -18.08 11.54 -23.60
C ARG A 312 -17.08 11.81 -24.72
N LYS A 313 -17.13 13.01 -25.31
CA LYS A 313 -16.25 13.48 -26.39
C LYS A 313 -16.13 12.45 -27.52
N ILE A 314 -17.28 12.08 -28.08
CA ILE A 314 -17.35 11.07 -29.14
C ILE A 314 -16.96 11.74 -30.46
N GLU A 315 -15.99 11.16 -31.16
CA GLU A 315 -15.48 11.67 -32.42
C GLU A 315 -15.49 10.55 -33.46
N LYS A 316 -16.05 10.82 -34.64
CA LYS A 316 -15.95 9.88 -35.76
C LYS A 316 -14.52 9.86 -36.26
N ILE A 317 -13.98 8.67 -36.45
CA ILE A 317 -12.60 8.43 -36.89
C ILE A 317 -12.57 7.52 -38.11
N GLU A 318 -11.45 7.53 -38.81
CA GLU A 318 -11.14 6.47 -39.77
C GLU A 318 -10.95 5.12 -39.07
N ASN A 319 -10.80 4.06 -39.85
CA ASN A 319 -10.57 2.72 -39.31
C ASN A 319 -9.33 2.71 -38.39
N TYR A 320 -9.48 2.13 -37.20
CA TYR A 320 -8.41 1.98 -36.23
C TYR A 320 -7.83 0.56 -36.27
N LYS A 321 -6.57 0.41 -35.88
CA LYS A 321 -5.91 -0.89 -35.79
C LYS A 321 -6.09 -1.46 -34.38
N LEU A 322 -6.63 -2.67 -34.30
CA LEU A 322 -6.68 -3.43 -33.06
C LEU A 322 -5.33 -4.09 -32.77
N PRO A 323 -4.95 -4.24 -31.48
CA PRO A 323 -3.77 -4.97 -31.09
C PRO A 323 -3.95 -6.45 -31.43
N THR A 324 -2.95 -7.00 -32.10
CA THR A 324 -2.85 -8.42 -32.38
C THR A 324 -2.62 -9.21 -31.09
N ASP A 325 -3.00 -10.48 -31.07
CA ASP A 325 -2.75 -11.33 -29.89
C ASP A 325 -1.25 -11.44 -29.56
N LYS A 326 -0.40 -11.29 -30.58
CA LYS A 326 1.05 -11.23 -30.42
C LYS A 326 1.49 -9.94 -29.74
N GLU A 327 0.99 -8.77 -30.17
CA GLU A 327 1.30 -7.48 -29.51
C GLU A 327 0.86 -7.50 -28.04
N LEU A 328 -0.33 -8.06 -27.74
CA LEU A 328 -0.80 -8.23 -26.36
C LEU A 328 0.07 -9.21 -25.56
N ALA A 329 0.52 -10.31 -26.17
CA ALA A 329 1.44 -11.25 -25.52
C ALA A 329 2.82 -10.64 -25.26
N GLU A 330 3.33 -9.84 -26.20
CA GLU A 330 4.59 -9.10 -26.03
C GLU A 330 4.48 -8.07 -24.91
N GLN A 331 3.33 -7.40 -24.77
CA GLN A 331 3.04 -6.51 -23.64
C GLN A 331 3.07 -7.26 -22.31
N ALA A 332 2.30 -8.35 -22.18
CA ALA A 332 2.27 -9.16 -20.95
C ALA A 332 3.67 -9.72 -20.58
N VAL A 333 4.46 -10.12 -21.59
CA VAL A 333 5.85 -10.54 -21.39
C VAL A 333 6.74 -9.40 -20.90
N ASN A 334 6.53 -8.18 -21.38
CA ASN A 334 7.28 -7.03 -20.90
C ASN A 334 6.99 -6.76 -19.43
N ASP A 335 5.72 -6.87 -19.01
CA ASP A 335 5.30 -6.67 -17.63
C ASP A 335 6.01 -7.67 -16.71
N ILE A 336 5.97 -8.97 -17.05
CA ILE A 336 6.67 -10.02 -16.29
C ILE A 336 8.17 -9.73 -16.20
N ILE A 337 8.80 -9.37 -17.32
CA ILE A 337 10.24 -9.09 -17.36
C ILE A 337 10.61 -7.91 -16.44
N CYS A 338 9.75 -6.88 -16.39
CA CYS A 338 9.95 -5.72 -15.54
C CYS A 338 9.75 -6.06 -14.05
N GLU A 339 8.71 -6.82 -13.72
CA GLU A 339 8.41 -7.26 -12.36
C GLU A 339 9.51 -8.14 -11.77
N THR A 340 10.06 -9.06 -12.56
CA THR A 340 11.12 -9.98 -12.13
C THR A 340 12.53 -9.42 -12.34
N CYS A 341 12.66 -8.13 -12.64
CA CYS A 341 13.94 -7.53 -13.00
C CYS A 341 14.85 -7.36 -11.78
N TYR A 342 16.07 -7.88 -11.85
CA TYR A 342 17.09 -7.71 -10.80
C TYR A 342 17.57 -6.26 -10.62
N LEU A 343 17.23 -5.36 -11.56
CA LEU A 343 17.48 -3.91 -11.49
C LEU A 343 16.24 -3.12 -11.04
N GLY A 344 15.18 -3.80 -10.58
CA GLY A 344 13.88 -3.18 -10.30
C GLY A 344 13.97 -2.00 -9.31
N GLU A 345 14.80 -2.12 -8.28
CA GLU A 345 15.00 -1.07 -7.27
C GLU A 345 15.70 0.19 -7.82
N GLN A 346 16.51 0.03 -8.86
CA GLN A 346 17.23 1.14 -9.51
C GLN A 346 16.58 1.59 -10.83
N CYS A 347 15.45 0.97 -11.20
CA CYS A 347 14.75 1.24 -12.45
C CYS A 347 13.86 2.46 -12.31
N ASN A 348 14.15 3.52 -13.07
CA ASN A 348 13.31 4.72 -13.11
C ASN A 348 12.04 4.56 -13.98
N ARG A 349 11.78 3.36 -14.52
CA ARG A 349 10.68 3.00 -15.43
C ARG A 349 10.57 3.83 -16.73
N ILE A 350 11.45 4.79 -16.96
CA ILE A 350 11.49 5.64 -18.15
C ILE A 350 12.43 5.05 -19.21
N SER A 351 13.61 4.56 -18.78
CA SER A 351 14.60 3.99 -19.70
C SER A 351 15.16 2.68 -19.15
N CYS A 352 15.03 1.61 -19.95
CA CYS A 352 15.50 0.30 -19.55
C CYS A 352 17.03 0.24 -19.56
N LEU A 353 17.61 -0.08 -18.40
CA LEU A 353 19.07 -0.22 -18.21
C LEU A 353 19.62 -1.57 -18.69
N ARG A 354 18.76 -2.56 -18.95
CA ARG A 354 19.20 -3.89 -19.40
C ARG A 354 19.76 -3.85 -20.82
N PRO A 355 20.76 -4.68 -21.14
CA PRO A 355 21.28 -4.80 -22.50
C PRO A 355 20.19 -5.15 -23.52
N LYS A 356 20.00 -4.31 -24.54
CA LYS A 356 18.92 -4.44 -25.54
C LYS A 356 18.91 -5.80 -26.25
N LYS A 357 20.08 -6.41 -26.50
CA LYS A 357 20.20 -7.71 -27.17
C LYS A 357 19.63 -8.85 -26.31
N GLU A 358 20.04 -8.91 -25.05
CA GLU A 358 19.57 -9.91 -24.08
C GLU A 358 18.07 -9.75 -23.85
N LEU A 359 17.62 -8.53 -23.60
CA LEU A 359 16.21 -8.21 -23.43
C LEU A 359 15.38 -8.63 -24.65
N GLY A 360 15.86 -8.35 -25.86
CA GLY A 360 15.19 -8.75 -27.10
C GLY A 360 15.13 -10.26 -27.30
N GLN A 361 16.16 -11.00 -26.86
CA GLN A 361 16.14 -12.46 -26.88
C GLN A 361 15.12 -13.03 -25.88
N LEU A 362 15.19 -12.58 -24.64
CA LEU A 362 14.28 -13.01 -23.56
C LEU A 362 12.81 -12.74 -23.92
N LYS A 363 12.50 -11.53 -24.41
CA LYS A 363 11.15 -11.18 -24.88
C LYS A 363 10.65 -12.16 -25.94
N ARG A 364 11.47 -12.50 -26.94
CA ARG A 364 11.09 -13.43 -28.00
C ARG A 364 10.86 -14.85 -27.50
N GLU A 365 11.72 -15.34 -26.62
CA GLU A 365 11.60 -16.69 -26.04
C GLU A 365 10.33 -16.81 -25.20
N MET A 366 10.11 -15.87 -24.27
CA MET A 366 8.92 -15.86 -23.41
C MET A 366 7.62 -15.67 -24.21
N THR A 367 7.62 -14.77 -25.21
CA THR A 367 6.42 -14.57 -26.07
C THR A 367 6.07 -15.84 -26.82
N LYS A 368 7.08 -16.58 -27.34
CA LYS A 368 6.84 -17.88 -27.98
C LYS A 368 6.26 -18.90 -27.00
N MET A 369 6.69 -18.92 -25.74
CA MET A 369 6.16 -19.83 -24.73
C MET A 369 4.69 -19.50 -24.40
N VAL A 370 4.38 -18.22 -24.18
CA VAL A 370 3.01 -17.74 -23.89
C VAL A 370 2.06 -18.04 -25.05
N MET A 371 2.51 -17.81 -26.29
CA MET A 371 1.69 -18.06 -27.49
C MET A 371 1.60 -19.56 -27.84
N GLY A 372 2.63 -20.34 -27.54
CA GLY A 372 2.69 -21.79 -27.82
C GLY A 372 1.86 -22.64 -26.86
N GLY A 373 1.63 -22.17 -25.63
CA GLY A 373 0.80 -22.84 -24.63
C GLY A 373 -0.70 -22.88 -24.96
N LYS A 374 -1.19 -22.02 -25.85
CA LYS A 374 -2.62 -21.93 -26.25
C LYS A 374 -3.08 -23.01 -27.24
N LYS A 375 -2.23 -24.00 -27.58
CA LYS A 375 -2.53 -25.08 -28.54
C LYS A 375 -2.89 -26.44 -27.92
N LYS A 376 -3.29 -26.50 -26.65
CA LYS A 376 -3.74 -27.74 -26.01
C LYS A 376 -5.18 -27.64 -25.54
#